data_AF-A0A7W6E1F6-F1
#
_entry.id   AF-A0A7W6E1F6-F1
#
_cell.length_a   1.000
_cell.length_b   1.000
_cell.length_c   1.000
_cell.angle_alpha   90.00
_cell.angle_beta   90.00
_cell.angle_gamma   90.00
#
_symmetry.space_group_name_H-M   'P 1'
#
loop_
_entity.id
_entity.type
_entity.pdbx_description
1 polymer ?
#
loop_
_entity_poly.entity_id
_entity_poly.type
_entity_poly.pdbx_seq_one_letter_code
_entity_poly.pdbx_strand_id
1 'polypeptide(L)'
;MVATFWVAPALAENAVYGEVDLMGLAKESRSLNPNFATHLSMVCNVNGPDGFLSIRSGPGSDFKALRKLKRLAIVEVDANERRGRWVRVVDAYREVTPEGQGVAHKRLSVQGWAHDGYLCDFID
;
A
#
# COMPACT_ATOMS: atom_id res chain seq x y z
N MET A 1 -22.85 -21.58 -18.34
CA MET A 1 -22.07 -21.86 -17.12
C MET A 1 -21.52 -20.52 -16.63
N VAL A 2 -22.06 -19.95 -15.56
CA VAL A 2 -21.61 -18.65 -15.04
C VAL A 2 -20.45 -18.94 -14.09
N ALA A 3 -19.23 -18.56 -14.48
CA ALA A 3 -18.08 -18.65 -13.60
C ALA A 3 -18.17 -17.53 -12.55
N THR A 4 -18.60 -17.89 -11.34
CA THR A 4 -18.55 -17.00 -10.19
C THR A 4 -17.09 -16.89 -9.75
N PHE A 5 -16.41 -15.81 -10.13
CA PHE A 5 -15.09 -15.49 -9.61
C PHE A 5 -15.23 -15.03 -8.17
N TRP A 6 -14.93 -15.92 -7.22
CA TRP A 6 -14.70 -15.54 -5.83
C TRP A 6 -13.43 -14.71 -5.79
N VAL A 7 -13.57 -13.38 -5.65
CA VAL A 7 -12.43 -12.53 -5.33
C VAL A 7 -12.06 -12.84 -3.89
N ALA A 8 -11.04 -13.68 -3.70
CA ALA A 8 -10.49 -13.93 -2.38
C ALA A 8 -10.15 -12.58 -1.73
N PRO A 9 -10.55 -12.33 -0.48
CA PRO A 9 -10.10 -11.13 0.21
C PRO A 9 -8.57 -11.14 0.20
N ALA A 10 -7.95 -10.02 -0.15
CA ALA A 10 -6.51 -9.87 0.01
C ALA A 10 -6.19 -10.17 1.49
N LEU A 11 -5.54 -11.31 1.73
CA LEU A 11 -5.14 -11.74 3.05
C LEU A 11 -4.03 -10.79 3.53
N ALA A 12 -3.99 -10.52 4.82
CA ALA A 12 -2.91 -9.77 5.45
C ALA A 12 -1.55 -10.44 5.15
N GLU A 13 -0.60 -9.72 4.51
CA GLU A 13 0.78 -10.19 4.37
C GLU A 13 1.46 -10.07 5.74
N ASN A 14 1.96 -11.19 6.25
CA ASN A 14 2.83 -11.23 7.43
C ASN A 14 4.15 -11.86 6.99
N ALA A 15 5.20 -11.05 6.88
CA ALA A 15 6.46 -11.49 6.30
C ALA A 15 7.62 -10.56 6.71
N VAL A 16 8.79 -11.16 6.89
CA VAL A 16 10.04 -10.45 7.17
C VAL A 16 10.87 -10.34 5.89
N TYR A 17 11.28 -9.13 5.57
CA TYR A 17 12.17 -8.79 4.47
C TYR A 17 13.37 -8.04 5.05
N GLY A 18 14.50 -8.72 5.24
CA GLY A 18 15.70 -8.09 5.79
C GLY A 18 15.42 -7.45 7.15
N GLU A 19 15.42 -6.12 7.18
CA GLU A 19 15.18 -5.28 8.37
C GLU A 19 13.69 -4.92 8.56
N VAL A 20 12.84 -5.20 7.57
CA VAL A 20 11.42 -4.85 7.59
C VAL A 20 10.54 -6.03 7.99
N ASP A 21 9.65 -5.80 8.96
CA ASP A 21 8.56 -6.73 9.31
C ASP A 21 7.21 -6.17 8.84
N LEU A 22 6.51 -6.89 7.97
CA LEU A 22 5.13 -6.57 7.56
C LEU A 22 4.13 -7.26 8.50
N MET A 23 3.20 -6.49 9.06
CA MET A 23 2.31 -6.94 10.14
C MET A 23 0.83 -6.87 9.75
N GLY A 24 0.48 -7.40 8.58
CA GLY A 24 -0.90 -7.41 8.10
C GLY A 24 -1.42 -6.04 7.64
N LEU A 25 -2.73 -5.95 7.41
CA LEU A 25 -3.31 -4.82 6.66
C LEU A 25 -3.34 -3.52 7.48
N ALA A 26 -2.77 -2.45 6.92
CA ALA A 26 -2.69 -1.14 7.58
C ALA A 26 -4.04 -0.53 7.96
N LYS A 27 -5.13 -0.93 7.28
CA LYS A 27 -6.47 -0.45 7.62
C LYS A 27 -6.90 -0.87 9.04
N GLU A 28 -6.32 -1.94 9.59
CA GLU A 28 -6.71 -2.51 10.87
C GLU A 28 -6.12 -1.68 12.02
N SER A 29 -4.84 -1.30 11.94
CA SER A 29 -4.19 -0.41 12.92
C SER A 29 -4.70 1.03 12.86
N ARG A 30 -4.98 1.57 11.66
CA ARG A 30 -5.44 2.97 11.49
C ARG A 30 -6.73 3.26 12.24
N SER A 31 -7.60 2.26 12.38
CA SER A 31 -8.84 2.37 13.13
C SER A 31 -8.62 2.68 14.62
N LEU A 32 -7.39 2.52 15.12
CA LEU A 32 -7.02 2.73 16.52
C LEU A 32 -6.55 4.15 16.82
N ASN A 33 -6.27 4.99 15.80
CA ASN A 33 -5.76 6.35 16.03
C ASN A 33 -6.29 7.39 15.03
N PRO A 34 -7.54 7.86 15.20
CA PRO A 34 -8.22 8.76 14.26
C PRO A 34 -7.69 10.20 14.27
N ASN A 35 -6.78 10.55 15.20
CA ASN A 35 -6.28 11.92 15.36
C ASN A 35 -5.10 12.26 14.44
N PHE A 36 -4.52 11.27 13.75
CA PHE A 36 -3.47 11.52 12.77
C PHE A 36 -4.11 11.75 11.39
N ALA A 37 -3.83 12.91 10.81
CA ALA A 37 -4.32 13.25 9.47
C ALA A 37 -3.76 12.28 8.41
N THR A 38 -2.51 11.83 8.61
CA THR A 38 -1.85 10.90 7.70
C THR A 38 -1.22 9.70 8.41
N HIS A 39 -1.15 8.59 7.70
CA HIS A 39 -0.54 7.35 8.17
C HIS A 39 0.46 6.84 7.14
N LEU A 40 1.60 6.35 7.62
CA LEU A 40 2.56 5.62 6.80
C LEU A 40 2.10 4.18 6.67
N SER A 41 2.25 3.62 5.48
CA SER A 41 2.01 2.20 5.23
C SER A 41 2.89 1.71 4.11
N MET A 42 3.14 0.42 4.09
CA MET A 42 4.05 -0.17 3.14
C MET A 42 3.30 -1.00 2.09
N VAL A 43 3.79 -0.97 0.85
CA VAL A 43 3.21 -1.78 -0.23
C VAL A 43 3.49 -3.26 0.01
N CYS A 44 2.42 -4.03 0.10
CA CYS A 44 2.41 -5.48 0.29
C CYS A 44 1.39 -6.15 -0.66
N ASN A 45 1.26 -7.47 -0.58
CA ASN A 45 0.34 -8.30 -1.36
C ASN A 45 0.50 -8.16 -2.88
N VAL A 46 1.71 -7.87 -3.34
CA VAL A 46 2.03 -7.79 -4.76
C VAL A 46 2.74 -9.07 -5.21
N ASN A 47 2.21 -9.74 -6.24
CA ASN A 47 2.69 -11.06 -6.64
C ASN A 47 4.02 -10.97 -7.41
N GLY A 48 5.08 -11.58 -6.87
CA GLY A 48 6.40 -11.68 -7.50
C GLY A 48 7.21 -10.37 -7.54
N PRO A 49 8.44 -10.40 -8.09
CA PRO A 49 9.35 -9.24 -8.17
C PRO A 49 8.84 -8.12 -9.11
N ASP A 50 7.93 -8.48 -10.02
CA ASP A 50 7.27 -7.56 -10.94
C ASP A 50 5.90 -7.09 -10.43
N GLY A 51 5.46 -7.59 -9.27
CA GLY A 51 4.24 -7.15 -8.62
C GLY A 51 4.29 -5.68 -8.25
N PHE A 52 3.19 -4.96 -8.48
CA PHE A 52 3.08 -3.55 -8.13
C PHE A 52 1.67 -3.16 -7.68
N LEU A 53 1.62 -2.14 -6.83
CA LEU A 53 0.44 -1.35 -6.54
C LEU A 53 0.36 -0.18 -7.52
N SER A 54 -0.80 -0.02 -8.18
CA SER A 54 -1.07 1.17 -8.98
C SER A 54 -1.68 2.27 -8.14
N ILE A 55 -1.06 3.45 -8.15
CA ILE A 55 -1.66 4.70 -7.69
C ILE A 55 -2.47 5.29 -8.83
N ARG A 56 -3.74 5.57 -8.60
CA ARG A 56 -4.70 5.95 -9.64
C ARG A 56 -5.24 7.37 -9.46
N SER A 57 -5.72 7.96 -10.54
CA SER A 57 -6.29 9.32 -10.52
C SER A 57 -7.62 9.43 -9.76
N GLY A 58 -8.30 8.30 -9.52
CA GLY A 58 -9.55 8.24 -8.77
C GLY A 58 -9.75 6.88 -8.10
N PRO A 59 -10.77 6.76 -7.23
CA PRO A 59 -11.04 5.56 -6.44
C PRO A 59 -11.75 4.48 -7.27
N GLY A 60 -10.98 3.72 -8.03
CA GLY A 60 -11.50 2.62 -8.85
C GLY A 60 -10.47 2.05 -9.82
N SER A 61 -10.67 0.82 -10.28
CA SER A 61 -9.83 0.16 -11.28
C SER A 61 -9.84 0.86 -12.64
N ASP A 62 -10.89 1.62 -12.91
CA ASP A 62 -11.23 2.18 -14.21
C ASP A 62 -10.55 3.54 -14.42
N PHE A 63 -10.05 4.14 -13.32
CA PHE A 63 -9.29 5.37 -13.34
C PHE A 63 -7.86 5.13 -13.79
N LYS A 64 -7.30 6.12 -14.51
CA LYS A 64 -5.94 6.09 -15.05
C LYS A 64 -4.91 5.80 -13.94
N ALA A 65 -4.00 4.86 -14.20
CA ALA A 65 -2.83 4.65 -13.35
C ALA A 65 -1.83 5.80 -13.54
N LEU A 66 -1.50 6.48 -12.45
CA LEU A 66 -0.52 7.57 -12.39
C LEU A 66 0.88 7.05 -12.10
N ARG A 67 0.99 6.01 -11.26
CA ARG A 67 2.28 5.41 -10.88
C ARG A 67 2.13 3.96 -10.45
N LYS A 68 3.22 3.19 -10.56
CA LYS A 68 3.34 1.83 -10.05
C LYS A 68 4.38 1.81 -8.93
N LEU A 69 4.03 1.22 -7.80
CA LEU A 69 4.89 1.08 -6.63
C LEU A 69 5.16 -0.40 -6.39
N LYS A 70 6.43 -0.78 -6.29
CA LYS A 70 6.84 -2.15 -5.95
C LYS A 70 6.67 -2.40 -4.45
N ARG A 71 6.72 -3.67 -4.04
CA ARG A 71 6.76 -4.09 -2.63
C ARG A 71 7.80 -3.27 -1.85
N LEU A 72 7.50 -3.00 -0.59
CA LEU A 72 8.33 -2.22 0.34
C LEU A 72 8.50 -0.74 -0.01
N ALA A 73 7.73 -0.22 -0.98
CA ALA A 73 7.58 1.23 -1.09
C ALA A 73 6.70 1.73 0.07
N ILE A 74 7.04 2.87 0.65
CA ILE A 74 6.27 3.51 1.70
C ILE A 74 5.33 4.53 1.05
N VAL A 75 4.06 4.51 1.46
CA VAL A 75 3.04 5.47 1.08
C VAL A 75 2.55 6.21 2.31
N GLU A 76 2.41 7.51 2.16
CA GLU A 76 1.70 8.34 3.12
C GLU A 76 0.26 8.47 2.62
N VAL A 77 -0.70 8.10 3.47
CA VAL A 77 -2.12 8.16 3.14
C VAL A 77 -2.85 9.15 4.03
N ASP A 78 -3.89 9.78 3.50
CA ASP A 78 -4.88 10.49 4.30
C ASP A 78 -6.01 9.51 4.67
N ALA A 79 -6.15 9.22 5.96
CA ALA A 79 -7.16 8.28 6.44
C ALA A 79 -8.59 8.83 6.44
N ASN A 80 -8.76 10.16 6.38
CA ASN A 80 -10.05 10.83 6.33
C ASN A 80 -10.64 10.79 4.91
N GLU A 81 -9.79 10.68 3.89
CA GLU A 81 -10.21 10.58 2.50
C GLU A 81 -10.30 9.12 2.02
N ARG A 82 -11.45 8.49 2.28
CA ARG A 82 -11.73 7.10 1.91
C ARG A 82 -12.99 6.96 1.05
N ARG A 83 -12.92 6.08 0.05
CA ARG A 83 -14.05 5.68 -0.82
C ARG A 83 -14.06 4.17 -1.00
N GLY A 84 -14.91 3.46 -0.26
CA GLY A 84 -14.94 1.99 -0.28
C GLY A 84 -13.61 1.38 0.19
N ARG A 85 -12.92 0.65 -0.69
CA ARG A 85 -11.58 0.07 -0.44
C ARG A 85 -10.43 0.95 -0.95
N TRP A 86 -10.72 2.18 -1.35
CA TRP A 86 -9.73 3.14 -1.86
C TRP A 86 -9.42 4.21 -0.83
N VAL A 87 -8.12 4.48 -0.64
CA VAL A 87 -7.60 5.52 0.27
C VAL A 87 -6.78 6.53 -0.52
N ARG A 88 -6.82 7.79 -0.10
CA ARG A 88 -6.04 8.87 -0.69
C ARG A 88 -4.56 8.71 -0.33
N VAL A 89 -3.70 8.79 -1.34
CA VAL A 89 -2.24 8.86 -1.18
C VAL A 89 -1.81 10.31 -1.36
N VAL A 90 -1.02 10.83 -0.42
CA VAL A 90 -0.53 12.22 -0.42
C VAL A 90 0.96 12.33 -0.76
N ASP A 91 1.75 11.31 -0.43
CA ASP A 91 3.13 11.16 -0.93
C ASP A 91 3.54 9.67 -0.93
N ALA A 92 4.69 9.37 -1.55
CA ALA A 92 5.33 8.07 -1.48
C ALA A 92 6.86 8.20 -1.57
N TYR A 93 7.56 7.27 -0.95
CA TYR A 93 9.03 7.20 -0.96
C TYR A 93 9.53 5.76 -0.76
N ARG A 94 10.85 5.60 -0.76
CA ARG A 94 11.53 4.33 -0.50
C ARG A 94 12.77 4.56 0.33
N GLU A 95 12.91 3.77 1.38
CA GLU A 95 14.08 3.75 2.29
C GLU A 95 14.68 2.36 2.42
N VAL A 96 14.10 1.35 1.74
CA VAL A 96 14.65 -0.01 1.69
C VAL A 96 14.71 -0.58 0.26
N THR A 97 15.63 -1.52 0.04
CA THR A 97 15.69 -2.38 -1.16
C THR A 97 14.45 -3.30 -1.23
N PRO A 98 14.20 -4.00 -2.35
CA PRO A 98 13.17 -5.04 -2.42
C PRO A 98 13.37 -6.20 -1.43
N GLU A 99 14.60 -6.42 -0.96
CA GLU A 99 14.96 -7.43 0.03
C GLU A 99 14.95 -6.87 1.46
N GLY A 100 14.61 -5.58 1.62
CA GLY A 100 14.41 -4.92 2.90
C GLY A 100 15.69 -4.51 3.63
N GLN A 101 16.75 -4.17 2.90
CA GLN A 101 17.92 -3.50 3.49
C GLN A 101 17.80 -1.99 3.35
N GLY A 102 18.20 -1.23 4.37
CA GLY A 102 18.23 0.23 4.35
C GLY A 102 18.98 0.83 3.15
N VAL A 103 18.41 1.89 2.58
CA VAL A 103 19.00 2.72 1.52
C VAL A 103 18.72 4.20 1.78
N ALA A 104 19.46 5.08 1.10
CA ALA A 104 19.19 6.51 1.15
C ALA A 104 17.76 6.82 0.69
N HIS A 105 17.10 7.75 1.40
CA HIS A 105 15.75 8.19 1.11
C HIS A 105 15.57 8.55 -0.36
N LYS A 106 14.68 7.83 -1.04
CA LYS A 106 14.35 8.04 -2.44
C LYS A 106 12.90 8.46 -2.58
N ARG A 107 12.69 9.74 -2.85
CA ARG A 107 11.35 10.27 -3.08
C ARG A 107 10.73 9.66 -4.34
N LEU A 108 9.50 9.19 -4.21
CA LEU A 108 8.72 8.66 -5.32
C LEU A 108 7.70 9.70 -5.80
N SER A 109 7.15 10.53 -4.91
CA SER A 109 6.27 11.66 -5.23
C SER A 109 5.09 11.29 -6.11
N VAL A 110 3.97 10.95 -5.47
CA VAL A 110 2.71 10.72 -6.17
C VAL A 110 1.53 11.03 -5.27
N GLN A 111 0.51 11.65 -5.85
CA GLN A 111 -0.79 11.82 -5.24
C GLN A 111 -1.85 11.08 -6.05
N GLY A 112 -2.80 10.47 -5.38
CA GLY A 112 -3.82 9.66 -6.05
C GLY A 112 -4.61 8.79 -5.09
N TRP A 113 -5.03 7.63 -5.58
CA TRP A 113 -5.81 6.66 -4.85
C TRP A 113 -5.16 5.29 -4.94
N ALA A 114 -5.07 4.61 -3.80
CA ALA A 114 -4.57 3.24 -3.68
C ALA A 114 -5.66 2.33 -3.12
N HIS A 115 -5.67 1.08 -3.55
CA HIS A 115 -6.52 0.07 -2.95
C HIS A 115 -5.87 -0.43 -1.64
N ASP A 116 -6.59 -0.37 -0.54
CA ASP A 116 -6.08 -0.62 0.82
C ASP A 116 -5.67 -2.07 1.08
N GLY A 117 -6.10 -3.02 0.24
CA GLY A 117 -5.69 -4.43 0.32
C GLY A 117 -4.22 -4.71 -0.03
N TYR A 118 -3.50 -3.68 -0.51
CA TYR A 118 -2.07 -3.75 -0.85
C TYR A 118 -1.22 -2.88 0.07
N LEU A 119 -1.79 -2.43 1.20
CA LEU A 119 -1.11 -1.59 2.17
C LEU A 119 -1.06 -2.33 3.51
N CYS A 120 0.14 -2.54 4.00
CA CYS A 120 0.41 -3.22 5.26
C CYS A 120 1.02 -2.28 6.29
N ASP A 121 0.79 -2.59 7.56
CA ASP A 121 1.59 -2.06 8.65
C ASP A 121 2.99 -2.65 8.59
N PHE A 122 3.95 -1.91 9.15
CA PHE A 122 5.33 -2.34 9.13
C PHE A 122 6.11 -1.81 10.34
N ILE A 123 7.22 -2.49 10.64
CA ILE A 123 8.32 -2.00 11.48
C ILE A 123 9.59 -2.05 10.60
N ASP A 124 10.36 -0.97 10.61
CA ASP A 124 11.65 -0.81 9.91
C ASP A 124 12.73 -0.18 10.80
#